data_AF-A0A6N7LPS5-F1
#
_entry.id   AF-A0A6N7LPS5-F1
#
_cell.length_a   1.000
_cell.length_b   1.000
_cell.length_c   1.000
_cell.angle_alpha   90.00
_cell.angle_beta   90.00
_cell.angle_gamma   90.00
#
_symmetry.space_group_name_H-M   'P 1'
#
loop_
_entity.id
_entity.type
_entity.pdbx_description
1 polymer ?
#
loop_
_entity_poly.entity_id
_entity_poly.type
_entity_poly.pdbx_seq_one_letter_code
_entity_poly.pdbx_strand_id
1 'polypeptide(L)' 'MSDSISTLKAKGLPADALAFIESLPDDQGNQLAEAVLAALTTKDNRVEKAMNNALNVVPGPFRRPVKKMLFG' A
#
# COMPACT_ATOMS: atom_id res chain seq x y z
N MET A 1 -16.04 -2.59 14.76
CA MET A 1 -14.69 -2.71 14.19
C MET A 1 -14.68 -1.96 12.87
N SER A 2 -13.85 -0.93 12.72
CA SER A 2 -13.84 -0.06 11.54
C SER A 2 -13.36 -0.77 10.28
N ASP A 3 -13.93 -0.41 9.12
CA ASP A 3 -13.53 -0.92 7.80
C ASP A 3 -12.04 -0.68 7.50
N SER A 4 -11.47 0.39 8.04
CA SER A 4 -10.06 0.74 7.86
C SER A 4 -9.12 -0.28 8.53
N ILE A 5 -9.44 -0.71 9.74
CA ILE A 5 -8.64 -1.69 10.50
C ILE A 5 -8.69 -3.06 9.82
N SER A 6 -9.88 -3.46 9.35
CA SER A 6 -10.07 -4.71 8.58
C SER A 6 -9.25 -4.70 7.28
N THR A 7 -9.21 -3.56 6.59
CA THR A 7 -8.42 -3.37 5.37
C THR A 7 -6.92 -3.45 5.64
N LEU A 8 -6.44 -2.86 6.73
CA LEU A 8 -5.04 -2.95 7.14
C LEU A 8 -4.62 -4.38 7.45
N LYS A 9 -5.49 -5.14 8.13
CA LYS A 9 -5.27 -6.56 8.39
C LYS A 9 -5.15 -7.37 7.09
N ALA A 10 -6.01 -7.11 6.11
CA ALA A 10 -5.93 -7.74 4.79
C ALA A 10 -4.67 -7.34 4.00
N LYS A 11 -4.18 -6.11 4.18
CA LYS A 11 -2.90 -5.63 3.61
C LYS A 11 -1.66 -6.18 4.33
N GLY A 12 -1.83 -7.03 5.35
CA GLY A 12 -0.73 -7.70 6.03
C GLY A 12 0.04 -6.81 6.99
N LEU A 13 -0.62 -5.84 7.62
CA LEU A 13 0.01 -5.04 8.67
C LEU A 13 0.52 -5.97 9.80
N PRO A 14 1.71 -5.70 10.38
CA PRO A 14 2.23 -6.49 11.50
C PRO A 14 1.24 -6.58 12.67
N ALA A 15 1.23 -7.73 13.35
CA ALA A 15 0.27 -8.02 14.41
C ALA A 15 0.41 -7.09 15.62
N ASP A 16 1.65 -6.68 15.94
CA ASP A 16 1.98 -5.69 16.96
C ASP A 16 1.47 -4.29 16.60
N ALA A 17 1.60 -3.88 15.33
CA ALA A 17 1.05 -2.61 14.84
C ALA A 17 -0.48 -2.59 14.87
N LEU A 18 -1.13 -3.70 14.52
CA LEU A 18 -2.60 -3.84 14.63
C LEU A 18 -3.04 -3.80 16.09
N ALA A 19 -2.37 -4.53 16.98
CA ALA A 19 -2.67 -4.53 18.41
C ALA A 19 -2.52 -3.14 19.02
N PHE A 20 -1.52 -2.35 18.57
CA PHE A 20 -1.38 -0.96 18.99
C PHE A 20 -2.58 -0.11 18.56
N ILE A 21 -2.99 -0.17 17.28
CA ILE A 21 -4.16 0.57 16.78
C ILE A 21 -5.43 0.19 17.55
N GLU A 22 -5.64 -1.11 17.80
CA GLU A 22 -6.80 -1.63 18.53
C GLU A 22 -6.79 -1.28 20.03
N SER A 23 -5.63 -0.95 20.60
CA SER A 23 -5.50 -0.52 22.00
C SER A 23 -5.84 0.95 22.24
N LEU A 24 -5.95 1.74 21.18
CA LEU A 24 -6.32 3.15 21.26
C LEU A 24 -7.84 3.31 21.43
N PRO A 25 -8.31 4.45 21.97
CA PRO A 25 -9.72 4.82 21.89
C PRO A 25 -10.24 4.76 20.44
N ASP A 26 -11.50 4.34 20.26
CA ASP A 26 -12.07 4.06 18.93
C ASP A 26 -11.91 5.22 17.93
N ASP A 27 -12.07 6.46 18.39
CA ASP A 27 -11.90 7.67 17.57
C ASP A 27 -10.45 7.83 17.08
N GLN A 28 -9.47 7.65 17.97
CA GLN A 28 -8.05 7.77 17.66
C GLN A 28 -7.53 6.58 16.84
N GLY A 29 -7.96 5.37 17.18
CA GLY A 29 -7.63 4.15 16.45
C GLY A 29 -8.12 4.20 15.00
N ASN A 30 -9.34 4.70 14.78
CA ASN A 30 -9.89 4.87 13.44
C ASN A 30 -9.15 5.94 12.63
N GLN A 31 -8.86 7.11 13.21
CA GLN A 31 -8.08 8.16 12.55
C GLN A 31 -6.68 7.67 12.17
N LEU A 32 -6.02 6.94 13.08
CA LEU A 32 -4.70 6.36 12.81
C LEU A 32 -4.78 5.31 11.70
N ALA A 33 -5.78 4.43 11.73
CA ALA A 33 -5.98 3.42 10.69
C ALA A 33 -6.20 4.06 9.30
N GLU A 34 -6.99 5.11 9.23
CA GLU A 34 -7.19 5.89 7.99
C GLU A 34 -5.91 6.55 7.51
N ALA A 35 -5.14 7.17 8.41
CA ALA A 35 -3.86 7.79 8.06
C ALA A 35 -2.85 6.78 7.52
N VAL A 36 -2.77 5.60 8.14
CA VAL A 36 -1.91 4.51 7.66
C VAL A 36 -2.36 4.01 6.29
N LEU A 37 -3.66 3.83 6.07
CA LEU A 37 -4.20 3.45 4.75
C LEU A 37 -3.91 4.50 3.68
N ALA A 38 -4.07 5.78 3.99
CA ALA A 38 -3.76 6.88 3.09
C ALA A 38 -2.27 6.91 2.74
N ALA A 39 -1.39 6.67 3.71
CA ALA A 39 0.06 6.59 3.50
C ALA A 39 0.43 5.39 2.60
N LEU A 40 -0.15 4.22 2.82
CA LEU A 40 0.05 3.03 1.97
C LEU A 40 -0.40 3.30 0.54
N THR A 41 -1.59 3.86 0.35
CA THR A 41 -2.12 4.22 -0.97
C THR A 41 -1.23 5.24 -1.69
N THR A 42 -0.70 6.21 -0.96
CA THR A 42 0.23 7.20 -1.51
C THR A 42 1.54 6.56 -1.98
N LYS A 43 2.05 5.59 -1.22
CA LYS A 43 3.24 4.83 -1.61
C LYS A 43 2.96 4.00 -2.87
N ASP A 44 1.83 3.31 -2.93
CA ASP A 44 1.41 2.52 -4.08
C ASP A 44 1.34 3.38 -5.35
N ASN A 45 0.69 4.56 -5.27
CA ASN A 45 0.62 5.51 -6.38
C ASN A 45 2.00 6.00 -6.86
N ARG A 46 2.94 6.23 -5.93
CA ARG A 46 4.31 6.64 -6.27
C ARG A 46 5.06 5.50 -6.97
N VAL A 47 4.90 4.26 -6.50
CA VAL A 47 5.51 3.07 -7.11
C VAL A 47 4.95 2.84 -8.51
N GLU A 48 3.63 2.92 -8.69
CA GLU A 48 3.01 2.78 -10.01
C GLU A 48 3.50 3.85 -10.99
N LYS A 49 3.62 5.10 -10.55
CA LYS A 49 4.16 6.18 -11.38
C LYS A 49 5.61 5.91 -11.78
N ALA A 50 6.45 5.48 -10.84
CA ALA A 50 7.85 5.14 -11.11
C ALA A 50 7.95 3.96 -12.09
N MET A 51 7.14 2.92 -11.90
CA MET A 51 7.04 1.77 -12.82
C MET A 51 6.65 2.22 -14.23
N ASN A 52 5.61 3.05 -14.36
CA ASN A 52 5.15 3.54 -15.67
C ASN A 52 6.23 4.39 -16.36
N ASN A 53 6.94 5.25 -15.62
CA ASN A 53 8.07 6.01 -16.15
C ASN A 53 9.21 5.09 -16.64
N ALA A 54 9.55 4.05 -15.87
CA ALA A 54 10.57 3.09 -16.25
C ALA A 54 10.17 2.28 -17.50
N LEU A 55 8.88 1.93 -17.65
CA LEU A 55 8.40 1.20 -18.83
C LEU A 55 8.28 2.08 -20.08
N ASN A 56 8.11 3.39 -19.93
CA ASN A 56 8.02 4.30 -21.06
C ASN A 56 9.32 4.37 -21.88
N VAL A 57 10.48 4.21 -21.23
CA VAL A 57 11.78 4.18 -21.91
C VAL A 57 12.12 2.82 -22.53
N VAL A 58 11.33 1.79 -22.25
CA VAL A 58 11.51 0.45 -22.81
C VAL A 58 10.77 0.36 -24.16
N PRO A 59 11.41 -0.15 -25.23
CA PRO A 59 10.73 -0.38 -26.51
C PRO A 59 9.53 -1.32 -26.34
N GLY A 60 8.45 -1.04 -27.08
CA GLY A 60 7.15 -1.72 -26.93
C GLY A 60 7.19 -3.25 -26.78
N PRO A 61 7.94 -3.99 -27.63
CA PRO A 61 8.04 -5.45 -27.53
C PRO A 61 8.59 -5.97 -26.20
N PHE A 62 9.41 -5.18 -25.49
CA PHE A 62 10.11 -5.58 -24.27
C PHE A 62 9.43 -5.10 -22.97
N ARG A 63 8.42 -4.23 -23.04
CA ARG A 63 7.75 -3.68 -21.84
C ARG A 63 7.16 -4.75 -20.93
N ARG A 64 6.48 -5.75 -21.50
CA ARG A 64 5.88 -6.87 -20.75
C ARG A 64 6.94 -7.75 -20.07
N PRO A 65 7.98 -8.24 -20.80
CA PRO A 65 9.11 -8.95 -20.19
C PRO A 65 9.79 -8.16 -19.07
N VAL A 66 10.13 -6.89 -19.32
CA VAL A 66 10.83 -6.04 -18.33
C VAL A 66 9.97 -5.78 -17.10
N LYS A 67 8.66 -5.54 -17.27
CA LYS A 67 7.74 -5.39 -16.14
C LYS A 67 7.77 -6.63 -15.23
N LYS A 68 7.73 -7.83 -15.82
CA LYS A 68 7.77 -9.09 -15.07
C LYS A 68 9.10 -9.29 -14.35
N MET A 69 10.22 -8.88 -14.95
CA MET A 69 11.55 -9.02 -14.35
C MET A 69 11.81 -8.04 -13.20
N LEU A 70 11.29 -6.81 -13.31
CA LEU A 70 11.57 -5.74 -12.34
C LEU A 70 10.51 -5.63 -11.23
N PHE A 71 9.28 -6.08 -11.48
CA PHE A 71 8.13 -5.83 -10.60
C PHE A 71 7.17 -7.04 -10.45
N GLY A 72 7.53 -8.20 -11.00
CA GLY A 72 6.72 -9.43 -11.01
C GLY A 72 7.17 -10.46 -10.00
#